data_AF-A0A914PGJ7-F1
#
_entry.id   AF-A0A914PGJ7-F1
#
_cell.length_a   1.000
_cell.length_b   1.000
_cell.length_c   1.000
_cell.angle_alpha   90.00
_cell.angle_beta   90.00
_cell.angle_gamma   90.00
#
_symmetry.space_group_name_H-M   'P 1'
#
loop_
_entity.id
_entity.type
_entity.pdbx_description
1 polymer ?
#
loop_
_entity_poly.entity_id
_entity_poly.type
_entity_poly.pdbx_seq_one_letter_code
_entity_poly.pdbx_strand_id
1 'polypeptide(L)'
;MKNSLTLGDHGVRNGNVLHMFFRQLGGGCAMYYIDKELFDTRFNYDFTDIKDDGKKFVRGGKNYSRPTGCKRYAIKVNDKYEDNKWLGCSGDIKEWPVAYHGTKENNSHDIAKNGFDLSKCQRFAYGRGIYCTPDPETARLYAKEYVFQGKTYHLIFQTRVNPKTMVVVKKADLNGHGEYWTVPENGHIRPYGVCVYPV
;
A
#
# COMPACT_ATOMS: atom_id res chain seq x y z
N MET A 1 30.82 -12.02 -19.07
CA MET A 1 31.82 -11.99 -17.98
C MET A 1 31.99 -13.41 -17.46
N LYS A 2 33.23 -13.93 -17.44
CA LYS A 2 33.55 -15.26 -16.90
C LYS A 2 33.83 -15.12 -15.40
N ASN A 3 33.08 -15.80 -14.54
CA ASN A 3 33.41 -15.94 -13.12
C ASN A 3 34.05 -17.31 -12.89
N SER A 4 35.38 -17.35 -12.85
CA SER A 4 36.19 -18.55 -12.64
C SER A 4 36.82 -18.61 -11.24
N LEU A 5 36.28 -17.88 -10.27
CA LEU A 5 36.77 -17.90 -8.90
C LEU A 5 36.03 -18.96 -8.09
N THR A 6 36.81 -19.76 -7.37
CA THR A 6 36.35 -20.81 -6.46
C THR A 6 36.21 -20.26 -5.04
N LEU A 7 35.53 -21.00 -4.17
CA LEU A 7 35.46 -20.66 -2.73
C LEU A 7 36.86 -20.62 -2.07
N GLY A 8 37.81 -21.41 -2.59
CA GLY A 8 39.20 -21.40 -2.15
C GLY A 8 39.90 -20.08 -2.44
N ASP A 9 39.57 -19.44 -3.57
CA ASP A 9 40.10 -18.11 -3.93
C ASP A 9 39.58 -17.00 -3.01
N HIS A 10 38.49 -17.27 -2.29
CA HIS A 10 37.93 -16.40 -1.25
C HIS A 10 38.33 -16.84 0.17
N GLY A 11 39.31 -17.73 0.31
CA GLY A 11 39.87 -18.13 1.60
C GLY A 11 38.99 -19.06 2.43
N VAL A 12 37.94 -19.64 1.84
CA VAL A 12 37.09 -20.64 2.52
C VAL A 12 37.80 -21.99 2.48
N ARG A 13 38.08 -22.58 3.65
CA ARG A 13 38.81 -23.84 3.82
C ARG A 13 37.92 -24.89 4.48
N ASN A 14 38.38 -26.14 4.43
CA ASN A 14 37.73 -27.24 5.15
C ASN A 14 37.69 -26.93 6.66
N GLY A 15 36.50 -27.01 7.28
CA GLY A 15 36.27 -26.66 8.69
C GLY A 15 35.72 -25.24 8.94
N ASN A 16 35.63 -24.37 7.92
CA ASN A 16 34.91 -23.10 8.07
C ASN A 16 33.40 -23.31 8.16
N VAL A 17 32.73 -22.52 9.02
CA VAL A 17 31.26 -22.47 9.08
C VAL A 17 30.75 -21.44 8.09
N LEU A 18 29.96 -21.88 7.11
CA LEU A 18 29.33 -21.02 6.12
C LEU A 18 27.87 -20.74 6.54
N HIS A 19 27.55 -19.51 6.94
CA HIS A 19 26.17 -19.10 7.17
C HIS A 19 25.51 -18.72 5.83
N MET A 20 24.83 -19.68 5.22
CA MET A 20 24.06 -19.46 4.00
C MET A 20 22.63 -19.04 4.31
N PHE A 21 22.23 -17.87 3.85
CA PHE A 21 20.83 -17.47 3.82
C PHE A 21 20.22 -17.93 2.50
N PHE A 22 19.45 -19.02 2.54
CA PHE A 22 18.68 -19.47 1.38
C PHE A 22 17.49 -18.54 1.17
N ARG A 23 17.56 -17.67 0.16
CA ARG A 23 16.35 -17.09 -0.43
C ARG A 23 15.85 -18.11 -1.47
N GLN A 24 15.01 -19.06 -1.04
CA GLN A 24 14.49 -20.11 -1.91
C GLN A 24 13.73 -19.51 -3.10
N LEU A 25 14.35 -19.54 -4.28
CA LEU A 25 13.71 -19.33 -5.56
C LEU A 25 13.17 -20.69 -6.04
N GLY A 26 11.95 -21.03 -5.61
CA GLY A 26 11.20 -22.17 -6.14
C GLY A 26 10.60 -23.08 -5.08
N GLY A 27 9.26 -23.16 -5.07
CA GLY A 27 8.51 -24.26 -4.41
C GLY A 27 7.92 -24.00 -3.03
N GLY A 28 8.19 -22.85 -2.40
CA GLY A 28 7.59 -22.44 -1.12
C GLY A 28 6.83 -21.13 -1.27
N CYS A 29 5.67 -21.01 -0.60
CA CYS A 29 4.87 -19.79 -0.50
C CYS A 29 5.82 -18.59 -0.32
N ALA A 30 5.88 -17.71 -1.32
CA ALA A 30 6.70 -16.51 -1.20
C ALA A 30 6.14 -15.72 -0.03
N MET A 31 6.89 -15.65 1.07
CA MET A 31 6.50 -14.86 2.23
C MET A 31 6.79 -13.40 1.87
N TYR A 32 5.79 -12.69 1.37
CA TYR A 32 5.91 -11.27 1.16
C TYR A 32 5.51 -10.57 2.47
N TYR A 33 6.42 -9.79 3.02
CA TYR A 33 6.21 -9.10 4.29
C TYR A 33 6.59 -7.63 4.14
N ILE A 34 6.01 -6.79 5.00
CA ILE A 34 6.42 -5.39 5.18
C ILE A 34 7.29 -5.36 6.44
N ASP A 35 8.50 -4.79 6.35
CA ASP A 35 9.41 -4.66 7.48
C ASP A 35 8.71 -3.94 8.65
N LYS A 36 8.85 -4.48 9.87
CA LYS A 36 8.19 -3.93 11.06
C LYS A 36 8.63 -2.48 11.34
N GLU A 37 9.85 -2.14 10.95
CA GLU A 37 10.48 -0.83 11.09
C GLU A 37 9.82 0.25 10.22
N LEU A 38 9.05 -0.15 9.20
CA LEU A 38 8.28 0.75 8.34
C LEU A 38 6.96 1.19 8.98
N PHE A 39 6.57 0.59 10.11
CA PHE A 39 5.33 0.93 10.81
C PHE A 39 5.58 1.88 11.98
N ASP A 40 4.59 2.71 12.25
CA ASP A 40 4.48 3.52 13.46
C ASP A 40 3.30 3.00 14.27
N THR A 41 3.57 2.03 15.14
CA THR A 41 2.53 1.27 15.87
C THR A 41 1.65 2.14 16.77
N ARG A 42 2.10 3.35 17.13
CA ARG A 42 1.34 4.33 17.91
C ARG A 42 0.05 4.78 17.22
N PHE A 43 0.00 4.67 15.89
CA PHE A 43 -1.15 5.08 15.08
C PHE A 43 -1.89 3.91 14.45
N ASN A 44 -1.61 2.68 14.89
CA ASN A 44 -2.42 1.52 14.53
C ASN A 44 -3.84 1.70 15.06
N TYR A 45 -4.81 1.14 14.35
CA TYR A 45 -6.20 1.22 14.74
C TYR A 45 -6.94 -0.06 14.35
N ASP A 46 -7.71 -0.61 15.29
CA ASP A 46 -8.52 -1.81 15.05
C ASP A 46 -9.94 -1.41 14.62
N PHE A 47 -10.29 -1.70 13.37
CA PHE A 47 -11.62 -1.46 12.81
C PHE A 47 -12.46 -2.76 12.77
N THR A 48 -11.98 -3.88 13.32
CA THR A 48 -12.61 -5.21 13.17
C THR A 48 -14.07 -5.21 13.62
N ASP A 49 -14.36 -4.63 14.79
CA ASP A 49 -15.71 -4.62 15.37
C ASP A 49 -16.50 -3.32 15.04
N ILE A 50 -15.95 -2.46 14.20
CA ILE A 50 -16.60 -1.22 13.80
C ILE A 50 -17.55 -1.50 12.64
N LYS A 51 -18.84 -1.23 12.86
CA LYS A 51 -19.87 -1.28 11.83
C LYS A 51 -19.97 0.05 11.11
N ASP A 52 -20.27 0.00 9.81
CA ASP A 52 -20.66 1.19 9.07
C ASP A 52 -22.07 1.61 9.53
N ASP A 53 -22.15 2.78 10.15
CA ASP A 53 -23.38 3.43 10.62
C ASP A 53 -23.93 4.44 9.60
N GLY A 54 -23.36 4.47 8.39
CA GLY A 54 -23.70 5.44 7.35
C GLY A 54 -23.11 6.83 7.60
N LYS A 55 -22.28 7.01 8.63
CA LYS A 55 -21.63 8.28 8.92
C LYS A 55 -20.65 8.65 7.82
N LYS A 56 -20.79 9.86 7.30
CA LYS A 56 -19.86 10.42 6.31
C LYS A 56 -18.64 11.01 6.99
N PHE A 57 -17.45 10.65 6.49
CA PHE A 57 -16.18 11.19 6.96
C PHE A 57 -15.57 12.08 5.89
N VAL A 58 -14.98 13.19 6.31
CA VAL A 58 -14.35 14.17 5.40
C VAL A 58 -12.88 14.35 5.78
N ARG A 59 -12.03 14.33 4.76
CA ARG A 59 -10.62 14.73 4.85
C ARG A 59 -10.19 15.41 3.55
N GLY A 60 -9.37 16.46 3.64
CA GLY A 60 -8.92 17.22 2.46
C GLY A 60 -10.06 17.67 1.55
N GLY A 61 -11.21 18.03 2.14
CA GLY A 61 -12.41 18.46 1.44
C GLY A 61 -13.19 17.39 0.68
N LYS A 62 -12.88 16.09 0.81
CA LYS A 62 -13.63 14.99 0.16
C LYS A 62 -14.16 13.97 1.15
N ASN A 63 -15.32 13.41 0.81
CA ASN A 63 -15.91 12.29 1.53
C ASN A 63 -15.10 11.01 1.28
N TYR A 64 -15.02 10.16 2.30
CA TYR A 64 -14.47 8.81 2.19
C TYR A 64 -15.13 7.87 3.20
N SER A 65 -15.07 6.58 2.91
CA SER A 65 -15.53 5.52 3.82
C SER A 65 -14.38 5.04 4.70
N ARG A 66 -14.63 4.80 5.99
CA ARG A 66 -13.60 4.22 6.88
C ARG A 66 -13.38 2.75 6.54
N PRO A 67 -12.19 2.19 6.77
CA PRO A 67 -11.89 0.80 6.44
C PRO A 67 -12.43 -0.13 7.55
N THR A 68 -13.76 -0.20 7.69
CA THR A 68 -14.45 -1.06 8.67
C THR A 68 -14.16 -2.54 8.42
N GLY A 69 -14.04 -3.35 9.47
CA GLY A 69 -13.77 -4.79 9.35
C GLY A 69 -12.31 -5.17 9.14
N CYS A 70 -11.35 -4.25 9.32
CA CYS A 70 -9.92 -4.51 9.16
C CYS A 70 -9.09 -4.17 10.39
N LYS A 71 -7.85 -4.70 10.44
CA LYS A 71 -6.79 -4.12 11.26
C LYS A 71 -5.98 -3.15 10.42
N ARG A 72 -5.91 -1.88 10.84
CA ARG A 72 -5.15 -0.85 10.15
C ARG A 72 -3.81 -0.63 10.84
N TYR A 73 -2.73 -0.87 10.11
CA TYR A 73 -1.35 -0.65 10.54
C TYR A 73 -0.84 0.65 9.94
N ALA A 74 -0.34 1.58 10.76
CA ALA A 74 0.12 2.87 10.28
C ALA A 74 1.55 2.81 9.76
N ILE A 75 1.79 3.35 8.56
CA ILE A 75 3.12 3.45 7.97
C ILE A 75 3.80 4.69 8.56
N LYS A 76 5.08 4.57 8.91
CA LYS A 76 5.90 5.69 9.37
C LYS A 76 6.14 6.68 8.22
N VAL A 77 5.48 7.84 8.32
CA VAL A 77 5.49 8.88 7.27
C VAL A 77 5.85 10.27 7.78
N ASN A 78 5.96 10.47 9.09
CA ASN A 78 6.40 11.75 9.64
C ASN A 78 7.78 12.09 9.09
N ASP A 79 7.90 13.29 8.53
CA ASP A 79 9.13 13.87 7.98
C ASP A 79 9.72 13.06 6.80
N LYS A 80 8.90 12.18 6.19
CA LYS A 80 9.26 11.43 4.98
C LYS A 80 9.12 12.27 3.71
N TYR A 81 8.28 13.30 3.76
CA TYR A 81 7.96 14.20 2.65
C TYR A 81 8.33 15.64 3.01
N GLU A 82 8.13 16.58 2.08
CA GLU A 82 8.49 17.99 2.25
C GLU A 82 7.82 18.66 3.46
N ASP A 83 6.61 18.22 3.83
CA ASP A 83 5.95 18.59 5.07
C ASP A 83 4.97 17.48 5.53
N ASN A 84 4.33 17.69 6.69
CA ASN A 84 3.32 16.77 7.25
C ASN A 84 1.87 17.32 7.13
N LYS A 85 1.65 18.46 6.46
CA LYS A 85 0.34 19.14 6.39
C LYS A 85 -0.69 18.31 5.62
N TRP A 86 -0.24 17.59 4.60
CA TRP A 86 -1.06 16.64 3.82
C TRP A 86 -1.75 15.57 4.70
N LEU A 87 -1.17 15.23 5.86
CA LEU A 87 -1.68 14.20 6.77
C LEU A 87 -2.74 14.70 7.75
N GLY A 88 -2.96 16.01 7.83
CA GLY A 88 -3.85 16.66 8.81
C GLY A 88 -5.31 16.18 8.81
N CYS A 89 -6.04 16.65 9.83
CA CYS A 89 -7.47 16.35 10.03
C CYS A 89 -8.31 17.52 10.57
N SER A 90 -7.78 18.73 10.49
CA SER A 90 -8.39 20.00 10.90
C SER A 90 -9.30 20.62 9.83
N GLY A 91 -9.24 20.14 8.58
CA GLY A 91 -9.94 20.73 7.44
C GLY A 91 -9.14 21.82 6.72
N ASP A 92 -7.85 21.96 7.00
CA ASP A 92 -6.96 22.90 6.29
C ASP A 92 -6.87 22.57 4.79
N ILE A 93 -6.72 23.61 3.96
CA ILE A 93 -6.67 23.48 2.49
C ILE A 93 -5.46 22.68 1.98
N LYS A 94 -4.42 22.52 2.80
CA LYS A 94 -3.22 21.73 2.49
C LYS A 94 -3.38 20.25 2.84
N GLU A 95 -4.46 19.86 3.52
CA GLU A 95 -4.76 18.46 3.81
C GLU A 95 -5.15 17.71 2.54
N TRP A 96 -4.67 16.48 2.42
CA TRP A 96 -4.96 15.65 1.27
C TRP A 96 -6.13 14.70 1.57
N PRO A 97 -7.07 14.51 0.63
CA PRO A 97 -8.15 13.52 0.77
C PRO A 97 -7.63 12.11 1.00
N VAL A 98 -8.41 11.30 1.72
CA VAL A 98 -8.15 9.87 1.90
C VAL A 98 -8.62 9.11 0.67
N ALA A 99 -7.82 8.14 0.24
CA ALA A 99 -8.21 7.10 -0.71
C ALA A 99 -7.60 5.76 -0.34
N TYR A 100 -8.00 4.72 -1.04
CA TYR A 100 -7.53 3.35 -0.90
C TYR A 100 -7.00 2.82 -2.22
N HIS A 101 -5.94 2.02 -2.16
CA HIS A 101 -5.33 1.36 -3.30
C HIS A 101 -5.17 -0.14 -3.02
N GLY A 102 -5.89 -0.96 -3.78
CA GLY A 102 -5.68 -2.40 -3.82
C GLY A 102 -4.44 -2.73 -4.65
N THR A 103 -3.60 -3.64 -4.16
CA THR A 103 -2.39 -4.04 -4.88
C THR A 103 -2.15 -5.54 -4.80
N LYS A 104 -1.16 -6.00 -5.58
CA LYS A 104 -0.62 -7.35 -5.47
C LYS A 104 0.40 -7.39 -4.35
N GLU A 105 0.46 -8.54 -3.70
CA GLU A 105 1.33 -8.82 -2.56
C GLU A 105 2.80 -8.42 -2.78
N ASN A 106 3.35 -8.70 -3.98
CA ASN A 106 4.75 -8.43 -4.32
C ASN A 106 5.16 -6.95 -4.37
N ASN A 107 4.21 -6.02 -4.37
CA ASN A 107 4.48 -4.59 -4.38
C ASN A 107 4.36 -3.94 -3.00
N SER A 108 3.82 -4.67 -2.02
CA SER A 108 3.42 -4.09 -0.73
C SER A 108 4.61 -3.53 0.06
N HIS A 109 5.72 -4.26 0.15
CA HIS A 109 6.95 -3.79 0.79
C HIS A 109 7.49 -2.51 0.12
N ASP A 110 7.64 -2.54 -1.20
CA ASP A 110 8.14 -1.41 -2.00
C ASP A 110 7.27 -0.16 -1.82
N ILE A 111 5.94 -0.30 -1.83
CA ILE A 111 5.01 0.81 -1.65
C ILE A 111 5.12 1.39 -0.23
N ALA A 112 5.17 0.54 0.79
CA ALA A 112 5.32 1.00 2.17
C ALA A 112 6.65 1.76 2.37
N LYS A 113 7.74 1.20 1.83
CA LYS A 113 9.09 1.75 1.98
C LYS A 113 9.30 3.02 1.16
N ASN A 114 9.03 2.97 -0.14
CA ASN A 114 9.42 4.01 -1.10
C ASN A 114 8.25 4.88 -1.59
N GLY A 115 7.00 4.52 -1.27
CA GLY A 115 5.82 5.13 -1.85
C GLY A 115 5.48 4.52 -3.22
N PHE A 116 4.51 5.13 -3.91
CA PHE A 116 4.07 4.65 -5.22
C PHE A 116 5.04 5.06 -6.32
N ASP A 117 5.20 4.17 -7.30
CA ASP A 117 6.02 4.39 -8.49
C ASP A 117 5.19 4.10 -9.74
N LEU A 118 4.80 5.17 -10.43
CA LEU A 118 4.01 5.12 -11.65
C LEU A 118 4.71 4.37 -12.80
N SER A 119 6.04 4.26 -12.79
CA SER A 119 6.78 3.50 -13.79
C SER A 119 6.54 2.00 -13.68
N LYS A 120 6.17 1.52 -12.48
CA LYS A 120 5.82 0.11 -12.21
C LYS A 120 4.36 -0.22 -12.52
N CYS A 121 3.52 0.76 -12.85
CA CYS A 121 2.12 0.55 -13.20
C CYS A 121 1.97 0.04 -14.65
N GLN A 122 1.21 -1.04 -14.84
CA GLN A 122 1.10 -1.73 -16.13
C GLN A 122 -0.26 -1.53 -16.84
N ARG A 123 -1.32 -1.15 -16.11
CA ARG A 123 -2.69 -1.06 -16.64
C ARG A 123 -3.26 0.33 -16.39
N PHE A 124 -3.85 0.93 -17.42
CA PHE A 124 -4.35 2.31 -17.41
C PHE A 124 -5.72 2.41 -18.11
N ALA A 125 -6.73 1.72 -17.57
CA ALA A 125 -8.06 1.59 -18.19
C ALA A 125 -8.81 2.93 -18.38
N TYR A 126 -8.61 3.88 -17.47
CA TYR A 126 -9.24 5.19 -17.40
C TYR A 126 -8.24 6.35 -17.49
N GLY A 127 -7.07 6.10 -18.11
CA GLY A 127 -5.97 7.05 -18.23
C GLY A 127 -4.74 6.68 -17.41
N ARG A 128 -3.59 7.26 -17.76
CA ARG A 128 -2.32 6.98 -17.09
C ARG A 128 -2.31 7.54 -15.68
N GLY A 129 -2.09 6.69 -14.69
CA GLY A 129 -2.02 7.10 -13.29
C GLY A 129 -2.07 5.93 -12.32
N ILE A 130 -1.82 6.21 -11.05
CA ILE A 130 -2.08 5.28 -9.94
C ILE A 130 -3.56 5.37 -9.59
N TYR A 131 -4.23 4.22 -9.52
CA TYR A 131 -5.68 4.13 -9.33
C TYR A 131 -5.97 4.01 -7.85
N CYS A 132 -6.91 4.81 -7.35
CA CYS A 132 -7.37 4.72 -5.98
C CYS A 132 -8.85 5.09 -5.91
N THR A 133 -9.46 4.92 -4.75
CA THR A 133 -10.89 5.17 -4.54
C THR A 133 -11.13 5.63 -3.11
N PRO A 134 -12.12 6.50 -2.84
CA PRO A 134 -12.50 6.85 -1.47
C PRO A 134 -13.22 5.71 -0.72
N ASP A 135 -13.52 4.59 -1.40
CA ASP A 135 -14.21 3.43 -0.86
C ASP A 135 -13.25 2.23 -0.68
N PRO A 136 -13.01 1.74 0.55
CA PRO A 136 -12.13 0.60 0.78
C PRO A 136 -12.67 -0.71 0.20
N GLU A 137 -14.00 -0.90 0.09
CA GLU A 137 -14.56 -2.12 -0.50
C GLU A 137 -14.28 -2.18 -2.00
N THR A 138 -14.44 -1.05 -2.71
CA THR A 138 -14.02 -0.93 -4.10
C THR A 138 -12.53 -1.25 -4.27
N ALA A 139 -11.66 -0.75 -3.40
CA ALA A 139 -10.22 -1.06 -3.46
C ALA A 139 -9.92 -2.55 -3.21
N ARG A 140 -10.70 -3.19 -2.32
CA ARG A 140 -10.58 -4.61 -1.98
C ARG A 140 -10.83 -5.54 -3.17
N LEU A 141 -11.73 -5.18 -4.09
CA LEU A 141 -11.98 -5.93 -5.33
C LEU A 141 -10.72 -6.10 -6.20
N TYR A 142 -9.73 -5.23 -6.03
CA TYR A 142 -8.45 -5.26 -6.76
C TYR A 142 -7.28 -5.76 -5.89
N ALA A 143 -7.52 -6.02 -4.61
CA ALA A 143 -6.53 -6.57 -3.70
C ALA A 143 -6.43 -8.08 -3.90
N LYS A 144 -5.21 -8.58 -4.17
CA LYS A 144 -4.99 -10.03 -4.15
C LYS A 144 -5.05 -10.57 -2.73
N GLU A 145 -5.47 -11.82 -2.63
CA GLU A 145 -5.37 -12.60 -1.39
C GLU A 145 -3.89 -12.79 -1.01
N TYR A 146 -3.65 -12.70 0.30
CA TYR A 146 -2.38 -12.83 0.97
C TYR A 146 -2.47 -13.94 2.01
N VAL A 147 -1.59 -14.93 1.97
CA VAL A 147 -1.57 -16.02 2.96
C VAL A 147 -0.46 -15.77 3.98
N PHE A 148 -0.83 -15.65 5.24
CA PHE A 148 0.11 -15.50 6.35
C PHE A 148 -0.26 -16.42 7.49
N GLN A 149 0.68 -17.25 7.93
CA GLN A 149 0.50 -18.22 9.01
C GLN A 149 -0.77 -19.10 8.81
N GLY A 150 -1.02 -19.53 7.57
CA GLY A 150 -2.16 -20.38 7.23
C GLY A 150 -3.52 -19.68 7.18
N LYS A 151 -3.55 -18.35 7.28
CA LYS A 151 -4.77 -17.53 7.14
C LYS A 151 -4.69 -16.64 5.92
N THR A 152 -5.83 -16.43 5.28
CA THR A 152 -5.94 -15.60 4.07
C THR A 152 -6.47 -14.21 4.42
N TYR A 153 -5.90 -13.20 3.78
CA TYR A 153 -6.23 -11.80 4.00
C TYR A 153 -6.30 -11.03 2.68
N HIS A 154 -7.08 -9.95 2.63
CA HIS A 154 -6.87 -8.88 1.65
C HIS A 154 -6.08 -7.74 2.27
N LEU A 155 -5.14 -7.21 1.51
CA LEU A 155 -4.34 -6.05 1.89
C LEU A 155 -4.61 -4.88 0.93
N ILE A 156 -5.01 -3.74 1.48
CA ILE A 156 -5.12 -2.47 0.75
C ILE A 156 -4.29 -1.39 1.44
N PHE A 157 -3.75 -0.46 0.65
CA PHE A 157 -3.10 0.74 1.17
C PHE A 157 -4.15 1.81 1.45
N GLN A 158 -4.08 2.40 2.64
CA GLN A 158 -4.71 3.67 2.93
C GLN A 158 -3.75 4.79 2.54
N THR A 159 -4.25 5.72 1.75
CA THR A 159 -3.43 6.73 1.06
C THR A 159 -3.99 8.13 1.23
N ARG A 160 -3.14 9.13 1.00
CA ARG A 160 -3.49 10.53 0.86
C ARG A 160 -3.17 10.98 -0.56
N VAL A 161 -4.05 11.73 -1.19
CA VAL A 161 -3.94 12.12 -2.60
C VAL A 161 -3.91 13.63 -2.76
N ASN A 162 -2.97 14.17 -3.54
CA ASN A 162 -2.92 15.60 -3.82
C ASN A 162 -4.17 16.02 -4.61
N PRO A 163 -5.06 16.87 -4.06
CA PRO A 163 -6.32 17.19 -4.71
C PRO A 163 -6.13 18.02 -5.98
N LYS A 164 -4.96 18.63 -6.19
CA LYS A 164 -4.68 19.48 -7.36
C LYS A 164 -4.41 18.70 -8.65
N THR A 165 -3.91 17.48 -8.54
CA THR A 165 -3.48 16.67 -9.70
C THR A 165 -4.31 15.39 -9.87
N MET A 166 -5.16 15.09 -8.91
CA MET A 166 -6.06 13.95 -8.94
C MET A 166 -7.15 14.15 -9.99
N VAL A 167 -7.42 13.13 -10.79
CA VAL A 167 -8.51 13.12 -11.77
C VAL A 167 -9.59 12.14 -11.30
N VAL A 168 -10.83 12.62 -11.17
CA VAL A 168 -11.98 11.76 -10.88
C VAL A 168 -12.41 11.08 -12.18
N VAL A 169 -12.47 9.75 -12.19
CA VAL A 169 -12.95 8.97 -13.33
C VAL A 169 -14.46 9.15 -13.45
N LYS A 170 -14.96 9.37 -14.68
CA LYS A 170 -16.38 9.66 -14.91
C LYS A 170 -17.23 8.41 -14.67
N LYS A 171 -18.38 8.58 -14.01
CA LYS A 171 -19.30 7.48 -13.64
C LYS A 171 -19.74 6.59 -14.80
N ALA A 172 -19.83 7.13 -16.01
CA ALA A 172 -20.18 6.36 -17.21
C ALA A 172 -19.18 5.24 -17.52
N ASP A 173 -17.94 5.36 -17.06
CA ASP A 173 -16.85 4.42 -17.35
C ASP A 173 -16.71 3.31 -16.28
N LEU A 174 -17.50 3.39 -15.19
CA LEU A 174 -17.22 2.65 -13.95
C LEU A 174 -18.03 1.35 -13.79
N ASN A 175 -18.91 1.00 -14.74
CA ASN A 175 -19.71 -0.24 -14.73
C ASN A 175 -20.34 -0.61 -13.35
N GLY A 176 -20.69 0.39 -12.54
CA GLY A 176 -21.29 0.20 -11.21
C GLY A 176 -20.30 0.00 -10.05
N HIS A 177 -18.98 0.04 -10.26
CA HIS A 177 -17.95 -0.26 -9.24
C HIS A 177 -17.58 0.90 -8.30
N GLY A 178 -18.41 1.93 -8.16
CA GLY A 178 -18.13 3.09 -7.29
C GLY A 178 -17.18 4.13 -7.91
N GLU A 179 -16.80 5.14 -7.12
CA GLU A 179 -15.93 6.26 -7.57
C GLU A 179 -14.46 5.84 -7.65
N TYR A 180 -13.75 6.22 -8.72
CA TYR A 180 -12.30 6.03 -8.86
C TYR A 180 -11.59 7.34 -9.14
N TRP A 181 -10.35 7.42 -8.68
CA TRP A 181 -9.42 8.50 -8.95
C TRP A 181 -8.18 7.95 -9.64
N THR A 182 -7.64 8.72 -10.59
CA THR A 182 -6.32 8.48 -11.17
C THR A 182 -5.36 9.59 -10.74
N VAL A 183 -4.13 9.20 -10.38
CA VAL A 183 -3.07 10.11 -9.97
C VAL A 183 -1.92 9.99 -10.99
N PRO A 184 -1.79 10.94 -11.94
CA PRO A 184 -0.87 10.82 -13.07
C PRO A 184 0.59 11.16 -12.74
N GLU A 185 0.88 11.57 -11.51
CA GLU A 185 2.20 12.08 -11.09
C GLU A 185 2.72 11.35 -9.85
N ASN A 186 4.01 11.01 -9.85
CA ASN A 186 4.69 10.43 -8.69
C ASN A 186 4.74 11.45 -7.54
N GLY A 187 4.69 10.98 -6.29
CA GLY A 187 4.72 11.83 -5.10
C GLY A 187 3.38 12.50 -4.76
N HIS A 188 2.41 12.47 -5.67
CA HIS A 188 1.07 13.06 -5.49
C HIS A 188 0.04 12.07 -4.91
N ILE A 189 0.49 10.88 -4.54
CA ILE A 189 -0.22 9.91 -3.72
C ILE A 189 0.76 9.29 -2.72
N ARG A 190 0.36 9.25 -1.46
CA ARG A 190 1.24 8.86 -0.34
C ARG A 190 0.57 7.75 0.47
N PRO A 191 1.16 6.56 0.59
CA PRO A 191 0.66 5.55 1.52
C PRO A 191 1.00 5.96 2.95
N TYR A 192 0.03 5.82 3.86
CA TYR A 192 0.20 6.13 5.28
C TYR A 192 -0.44 5.07 6.20
N GLY A 193 -1.06 4.05 5.62
CA GLY A 193 -1.56 2.90 6.35
C GLY A 193 -1.73 1.69 5.46
N VAL A 194 -1.80 0.53 6.09
CA VAL A 194 -2.13 -0.75 5.48
C VAL A 194 -3.35 -1.29 6.21
N CYS A 195 -4.43 -1.57 5.49
CA CYS A 195 -5.64 -2.16 6.01
C CYS A 195 -5.66 -3.66 5.66
N VAL A 196 -5.70 -4.51 6.67
CA VAL A 196 -5.65 -5.97 6.55
C VAL A 196 -7.00 -6.55 6.94
N TYR A 197 -7.67 -7.16 5.97
CA TYR A 197 -8.99 -7.75 6.11
C TYR A 197 -8.86 -9.27 6.13
N PRO A 198 -9.46 -9.98 7.08
CA PRO A 198 -9.60 -11.43 6.96
C PRO A 198 -10.48 -11.79 5.75
N VAL A 199 -10.19 -12.94 5.13
CA VAL A 199 -11.05 -13.57 4.10
C VAL A 199 -11.89 -14.67 4.72
#